data_AF-A0A7V5UKM5-F1
#
_entry.id   AF-A0A7V5UKM5-F1
#
_cell.length_a   1.000
_cell.length_b   1.000
_cell.length_c   1.000
_cell.angle_alpha   90.00
_cell.angle_beta   90.00
_cell.angle_gamma   90.00
#
_symmetry.space_group_name_H-M   'P 1'
#
loop_
_entity.id
_entity.type
_entity.pdbx_description
1 polymer ?
#
loop_
_entity_poly.entity_id
_entity_poly.type
_entity_poly.pdbx_seq_one_letter_code
_entity_poly.pdbx_strand_id
1 'polypeptide(L)'
;MMKVLKRAPTMTNNPHHVILLSFAHGSLRFAAIFLLTACFPLLAQESRSNPVPVIFDTDIMGDVDDVGAVAVLHALADRGEVRILAMGVSSKHDKSPLCLSALNLYFRRGDLPIGRPQGDAFLRDSKYNAQIAAEFPHRLSSARDAPTAPELYRQVLARAPDHSVVMISVGQLTNFRDLLYTLPDRHSPLSGPDLVAKKVRLWVCMGGKFPRGKEANLFHDGPAAADAIAHWPTPIVFSGFEIGVRIKTGGKLASLPKRSPVRRAYELYNGARPHFSWDQTAVLYAARPNSQHWRCSEPGICHVFPDGTNQWIAREDGKHRYLIQQTEPAETAKTIESLMLHQPAQP
;
A
#
# COMPACT_ATOMS: atom_id res chain seq x y z
N MET A 1 36.23 -33.79 36.60
CA MET A 1 37.14 -34.56 37.48
C MET A 1 36.46 -35.90 37.77
N MET A 2 37.05 -37.01 37.28
CA MET A 2 36.95 -38.45 37.68
C MET A 2 35.77 -38.88 38.60
N LYS A 3 35.07 -40.03 38.44
CA LYS A 3 35.40 -41.33 37.83
C LYS A 3 34.22 -42.33 37.99
N VAL A 4 34.23 -43.40 37.17
CA VAL A 4 33.92 -44.83 37.50
C VAL A 4 32.43 -45.27 37.58
N LEU A 5 31.98 -46.48 37.21
CA LEU A 5 32.36 -47.61 36.32
C LEU A 5 31.40 -48.77 36.69
N LYS A 6 31.17 -49.72 35.76
CA LYS A 6 30.66 -51.11 35.89
C LYS A 6 29.25 -51.34 35.37
N ARG A 7 28.90 -52.46 34.71
CA ARG A 7 29.61 -53.58 34.06
C ARG A 7 28.49 -54.35 33.33
N ALA A 8 28.75 -54.85 32.13
CA ALA A 8 27.98 -55.92 31.49
C ALA A 8 28.83 -57.20 31.48
N PRO A 9 28.21 -58.40 31.42
CA PRO A 9 28.83 -59.51 30.66
C PRO A 9 27.75 -60.33 29.91
N THR A 10 27.95 -60.79 28.68
CA THR A 10 28.71 -62.01 28.29
C THR A 10 28.49 -62.16 26.76
N MET A 11 29.52 -62.18 25.91
CA MET A 11 30.41 -63.28 25.47
C MET A 11 29.78 -64.42 24.65
N THR A 12 30.38 -64.61 23.45
CA THR A 12 30.75 -65.84 22.69
C THR A 12 30.37 -65.69 21.21
N ASN A 13 31.10 -66.15 20.19
CA ASN A 13 32.50 -66.55 20.01
C ASN A 13 32.80 -66.56 18.49
N ASN A 14 34.08 -66.38 18.14
CA ASN A 14 34.75 -66.48 16.83
C ASN A 14 34.59 -67.90 16.17
N PRO A 15 35.05 -68.21 14.92
CA PRO A 15 36.30 -67.74 14.31
C PRO A 15 36.36 -67.52 12.78
N HIS A 16 37.48 -66.92 12.37
CA HIS A 16 37.98 -66.79 11.00
C HIS A 16 38.40 -68.13 10.38
N HIS A 17 38.17 -68.29 9.07
CA HIS A 17 39.01 -69.09 8.19
C HIS A 17 39.27 -68.34 6.89
N VAL A 18 40.55 -68.14 6.59
CA VAL A 18 41.10 -67.69 5.31
C VAL A 18 41.35 -68.93 4.46
N ILE A 19 40.80 -68.97 3.24
CA ILE A 19 41.25 -69.87 2.17
C ILE A 19 41.41 -69.04 0.90
N LEU A 20 42.64 -69.00 0.39
CA LEU A 20 43.05 -68.49 -0.92
C LEU A 20 42.90 -69.60 -1.95
N LEU A 21 42.20 -69.38 -3.07
CA LEU A 21 42.37 -70.16 -4.29
C LEU A 21 42.18 -69.32 -5.58
N SER A 22 43.29 -69.22 -6.29
CA SER A 22 43.61 -68.97 -7.71
C SER A 22 42.51 -68.88 -8.80
N PHE A 23 42.64 -67.79 -9.58
CA PHE A 23 42.47 -67.57 -11.04
C PHE A 23 41.49 -68.41 -11.90
N ALA A 24 40.58 -67.72 -12.60
CA ALA A 24 40.35 -67.91 -14.05
C ALA A 24 39.56 -66.75 -14.70
N HIS A 25 40.23 -66.09 -15.66
CA HIS A 25 39.76 -65.43 -16.88
C HIS A 25 38.26 -65.12 -17.07
N GLY A 26 37.94 -63.82 -17.11
CA GLY A 26 36.70 -63.30 -17.68
C GLY A 26 36.78 -61.78 -17.83
N SER A 27 37.16 -61.31 -19.01
CA SER A 27 37.26 -59.89 -19.37
C SER A 27 35.86 -59.26 -19.47
N LEU A 28 35.29 -58.84 -18.33
CA LEU A 28 34.14 -57.95 -18.30
C LEU A 28 34.62 -56.50 -18.48
N ARG A 29 34.35 -55.94 -19.66
CA ARG A 29 34.48 -54.51 -19.93
C ARG A 29 33.48 -53.77 -19.04
N PHE A 30 33.93 -53.18 -17.93
CA PHE A 30 33.16 -52.17 -17.21
C PHE A 30 33.09 -50.91 -18.07
N ALA A 31 32.00 -50.75 -18.80
CA ALA A 31 31.61 -49.44 -19.32
C ALA A 31 31.19 -48.58 -18.11
N ALA A 32 32.08 -47.69 -17.68
CA ALA A 32 31.74 -46.66 -16.70
C ALA A 32 30.73 -45.70 -17.35
N ILE A 33 29.45 -45.93 -17.09
CA ILE A 33 28.39 -44.96 -17.39
C ILE A 33 28.57 -43.82 -16.39
N PHE A 34 29.25 -42.76 -16.81
CA PHE A 34 29.18 -41.46 -16.13
C PHE A 34 27.73 -40.99 -16.27
N LEU A 35 26.92 -41.24 -15.24
CA LEU A 35 25.69 -40.50 -15.00
C LEU A 35 26.09 -39.05 -14.72
N LEU A 36 26.13 -38.25 -15.78
CA LEU A 36 26.05 -36.80 -15.71
C LEU A 36 24.70 -36.49 -15.06
N THR A 37 24.69 -36.39 -13.74
CA THR A 37 23.66 -35.69 -13.00
C THR A 37 23.68 -34.25 -13.49
N ALA A 38 22.83 -33.96 -14.47
CA ALA A 38 22.49 -32.60 -14.83
C ALA A 38 21.87 -31.96 -13.58
N CYS A 39 22.71 -31.32 -12.76
CA CYS A 39 22.29 -30.28 -11.83
C CYS A 39 21.70 -29.17 -12.70
N PHE A 40 20.43 -29.31 -13.07
CA PHE A 40 19.63 -28.16 -13.43
C PHE A 40 19.60 -27.28 -12.19
N PRO A 41 20.19 -26.06 -12.22
CA PRO A 41 19.90 -25.11 -11.16
C PRO A 41 18.39 -24.94 -11.19
N LEU A 42 17.73 -25.40 -10.12
CA LEU A 42 16.37 -25.03 -9.83
C LEU A 42 16.43 -23.52 -9.64
N LEU A 43 16.21 -22.77 -10.72
CA LEU A 43 15.98 -21.34 -10.63
C LEU A 43 14.84 -21.23 -9.64
N ALA A 44 15.15 -20.77 -8.43
CA ALA A 44 14.15 -20.31 -7.50
C ALA A 44 13.41 -19.22 -8.27
N GLN A 45 12.27 -19.61 -8.84
CA GLN A 45 11.30 -18.66 -9.32
C GLN A 45 10.89 -17.94 -8.05
N GLU A 46 11.51 -16.79 -7.77
CA GLU A 46 10.99 -15.87 -6.78
C GLU A 46 9.51 -15.75 -7.13
N SER A 47 8.65 -16.28 -6.26
CA SER A 47 7.22 -16.07 -6.39
C SER A 47 7.02 -14.59 -6.16
N ARG A 48 7.18 -13.78 -7.22
CA ARG A 48 6.76 -12.39 -7.18
C ARG A 48 5.28 -12.44 -6.89
N SER A 49 4.93 -12.13 -5.64
CA SER A 49 3.54 -11.99 -5.23
C SER A 49 2.85 -11.09 -6.25
N ASN A 50 1.66 -11.49 -6.71
CA ASN A 50 0.91 -10.67 -7.64
C ASN A 50 0.75 -9.25 -7.08
N PRO A 51 0.98 -8.19 -7.89
CA PRO A 51 0.88 -6.81 -7.43
C PRO A 51 -0.48 -6.55 -6.79
N VAL A 52 -0.50 -5.87 -5.65
CA VAL A 52 -1.75 -5.54 -4.94
C VAL A 52 -2.58 -4.56 -5.79
N PRO A 53 -3.79 -4.92 -6.24
CA PRO A 53 -4.63 -4.00 -7.00
C PRO A 53 -5.19 -2.92 -6.07
N VAL A 54 -4.93 -1.65 -6.39
CA VAL A 54 -5.21 -0.51 -5.53
C VAL A 54 -6.12 0.51 -6.20
N ILE A 55 -7.11 1.01 -5.45
CA ILE A 55 -7.76 2.30 -5.71
C ILE A 55 -7.24 3.28 -4.65
N PHE A 56 -6.72 4.42 -5.09
CA PHE A 56 -6.12 5.43 -4.21
C PHE A 56 -6.93 6.74 -4.23
N ASP A 57 -7.38 7.20 -3.07
CA ASP A 57 -8.16 8.43 -2.91
C ASP A 57 -7.39 9.44 -2.06
N THR A 58 -7.22 10.65 -2.57
CA THR A 58 -6.34 11.69 -2.01
C THR A 58 -7.03 13.04 -2.07
N ASP A 59 -6.82 13.91 -1.09
CA ASP A 59 -7.32 15.28 -1.20
C ASP A 59 -6.37 16.15 -2.05
N ILE A 60 -5.09 15.77 -2.15
CA ILE A 60 -3.99 16.43 -2.87
C ILE A 60 -4.19 17.93 -2.97
N MET A 61 -4.30 18.58 -1.81
CA MET A 61 -4.67 19.98 -1.73
C MET A 61 -3.98 20.70 -0.58
N GLY A 62 -4.37 20.37 0.65
CA GLY A 62 -4.09 21.18 1.84
C GLY A 62 -2.67 20.98 2.40
N ASP A 63 -2.15 19.77 2.28
CA ASP A 63 -0.78 19.39 2.64
C ASP A 63 -0.07 18.79 1.41
N VAL A 64 1.25 18.68 1.45
CA VAL A 64 2.08 18.16 0.35
C VAL A 64 2.41 16.68 0.52
N ASP A 65 2.10 16.08 1.66
CA ASP A 65 2.35 14.66 1.88
C ASP A 65 1.50 13.76 0.97
N ASP A 66 0.36 14.21 0.46
CA ASP A 66 -0.36 13.57 -0.65
C ASP A 66 0.54 13.37 -1.88
N VAL A 67 1.31 14.39 -2.27
CA VAL A 67 2.26 14.32 -3.40
C VAL A 67 3.35 13.30 -3.11
N GLY A 68 3.82 13.25 -1.86
CA GLY A 68 4.75 12.23 -1.40
C GLY A 68 4.14 10.82 -1.47
N ALA A 69 2.88 10.65 -1.09
CA ALA A 69 2.16 9.39 -1.13
C ALA A 69 1.94 8.91 -2.57
N VAL A 70 1.61 9.81 -3.49
CA VAL A 70 1.54 9.52 -4.93
C VAL A 70 2.91 9.06 -5.45
N ALA A 71 4.01 9.72 -5.06
CA ALA A 71 5.36 9.31 -5.44
C ALA A 71 5.71 7.91 -4.92
N VAL A 72 5.39 7.62 -3.65
CA VAL A 72 5.57 6.30 -3.04
C VAL A 72 4.76 5.23 -3.77
N LEU A 73 3.50 5.53 -4.08
CA LEU A 73 2.58 4.62 -4.77
C LEU A 73 3.11 4.26 -6.17
N HIS A 74 3.59 5.24 -6.94
CA HIS A 74 4.20 5.00 -8.25
C HIS A 74 5.52 4.23 -8.16
N ALA A 75 6.35 4.52 -7.16
CA ALA A 75 7.59 3.76 -6.93
C ALA A 75 7.30 2.28 -6.63
N LEU A 76 6.30 2.00 -5.81
CA LEU A 76 5.84 0.63 -5.51
C LEU A 76 5.24 -0.04 -6.76
N ALA A 77 4.58 0.73 -7.63
CA ALA A 77 4.03 0.21 -8.88
C ALA A 77 5.14 -0.17 -9.87
N ASP A 78 6.21 0.63 -9.98
CA ASP A 78 7.39 0.30 -10.80
C ASP A 78 8.16 -0.91 -10.25
N ARG A 79 8.07 -1.18 -8.95
CA ARG A 79 8.62 -2.38 -8.30
C ARG A 79 7.74 -3.61 -8.44
N GLY A 80 6.54 -3.49 -9.04
CA GLY A 80 5.59 -4.59 -9.17
C GLY A 80 4.91 -4.99 -7.86
N GLU A 81 4.94 -4.14 -6.84
CA GLU A 81 4.32 -4.43 -5.54
C GLU A 81 2.83 -4.02 -5.52
N VAL A 82 2.48 -2.97 -6.29
CA VAL A 82 1.09 -2.51 -6.45
C VAL A 82 0.73 -2.37 -7.92
N ARG A 83 -0.55 -2.52 -8.22
CA ARG A 83 -1.15 -2.17 -9.51
C ARG A 83 -2.24 -1.14 -9.27
N ILE A 84 -1.97 0.10 -9.66
CA ILE A 84 -2.91 1.21 -9.52
C ILE A 84 -4.02 1.02 -10.55
N LEU A 85 -5.26 0.87 -10.09
CA LEU A 85 -6.43 0.68 -10.94
C LEU A 85 -7.11 2.00 -11.29
N ALA A 86 -7.18 2.91 -10.31
CA ALA A 86 -7.74 4.25 -10.43
C ALA A 86 -7.25 5.12 -9.29
N MET A 87 -7.35 6.43 -9.48
CA MET A 87 -7.19 7.39 -8.41
C MET A 87 -8.40 8.31 -8.32
N GLY A 88 -8.79 8.73 -7.11
CA GLY A 88 -9.79 9.76 -6.93
C GLY A 88 -9.25 10.94 -6.14
N VAL A 89 -9.82 12.10 -6.41
CA VAL A 89 -9.62 13.31 -5.63
C VAL A 89 -10.83 13.49 -4.73
N SER A 90 -10.63 13.66 -3.42
CA SER A 90 -11.70 13.92 -2.43
C SER A 90 -11.92 15.40 -2.12
N SER A 91 -11.03 16.29 -2.61
CA SER A 91 -11.20 17.74 -2.46
C SER A 91 -11.95 18.39 -3.64
N LYS A 92 -12.62 19.52 -3.35
CA LYS A 92 -13.35 20.32 -4.36
C LYS A 92 -12.44 21.31 -5.13
N HIS A 93 -11.13 21.31 -4.87
CA HIS A 93 -10.21 22.24 -5.52
C HIS A 93 -10.01 21.87 -7.00
N ASP A 94 -10.29 22.82 -7.89
CA ASP A 94 -10.37 22.58 -9.34
C ASP A 94 -9.04 22.16 -9.98
N LYS A 95 -7.91 22.53 -9.37
CA LYS A 95 -6.57 22.11 -9.82
C LYS A 95 -6.10 20.78 -9.23
N SER A 96 -6.78 20.19 -8.25
CA SER A 96 -6.32 18.93 -7.64
C SER A 96 -6.30 17.76 -8.65
N PRO A 97 -7.35 17.54 -9.48
CA PRO A 97 -7.28 16.51 -10.53
C PRO A 97 -6.18 16.75 -11.57
N LEU A 98 -5.90 18.02 -11.92
CA LEU A 98 -4.85 18.39 -12.88
C LEU A 98 -3.45 18.14 -12.31
N CYS A 99 -3.24 18.50 -11.04
CA CYS A 99 -2.01 18.21 -10.30
C CYS A 99 -1.75 16.69 -10.24
N LEU A 100 -2.76 15.92 -9.88
CA LEU A 100 -2.68 14.45 -9.86
C LEU A 100 -2.41 13.87 -11.26
N SER A 101 -3.04 14.43 -12.30
CA SER A 101 -2.80 14.05 -13.69
C SER A 101 -1.36 14.33 -14.13
N ALA A 102 -0.77 15.46 -13.71
CA ALA A 102 0.63 15.78 -13.98
C ALA A 102 1.59 14.80 -13.30
N LEU A 103 1.34 14.45 -12.02
CA LEU A 103 2.11 13.43 -11.31
C LEU A 103 2.02 12.07 -12.00
N ASN A 104 0.81 11.64 -12.37
CA ASN A 104 0.58 10.38 -13.07
C ASN A 104 1.31 10.34 -14.41
N LEU A 105 1.25 11.42 -15.19
CA LEU A 105 1.96 11.50 -16.47
C LEU A 105 3.48 11.49 -16.27
N TYR A 106 4.00 12.20 -15.25
CA TYR A 106 5.41 12.18 -14.90
C TYR A 106 5.92 10.76 -14.64
N PHE A 107 5.17 9.97 -13.84
CA PHE A 107 5.48 8.56 -13.58
C PHE A 107 5.02 7.59 -14.68
N ARG A 108 4.80 8.09 -15.91
CA ARG A 108 4.46 7.31 -17.11
C ARG A 108 3.17 6.49 -17.00
N ARG A 109 2.26 6.95 -16.16
CA ARG A 109 0.93 6.36 -15.94
C ARG A 109 -0.15 7.39 -16.21
N GLY A 110 0.04 8.21 -17.24
CA GLY A 110 -0.91 9.27 -17.62
C GLY A 110 -2.30 8.75 -17.99
N ASP A 111 -2.43 7.47 -18.35
CA ASP A 111 -3.70 6.83 -18.71
C ASP A 111 -4.49 6.33 -17.50
N LEU A 112 -3.97 6.48 -16.27
CA LEU A 112 -4.72 6.15 -15.07
C LEU A 112 -5.98 7.01 -14.97
N PRO A 113 -7.16 6.40 -14.81
CA PRO A 113 -8.38 7.18 -14.66
C PRO A 113 -8.37 7.92 -13.32
N ILE A 114 -8.78 9.19 -13.37
CA ILE A 114 -8.90 10.07 -12.22
C ILE A 114 -10.38 10.42 -12.02
N GLY A 115 -10.87 10.27 -10.80
CA GLY A 115 -12.22 10.69 -10.40
C GLY A 115 -12.19 11.98 -9.58
N ARG A 116 -13.25 12.77 -9.64
CA ARG A 116 -13.46 13.96 -8.80
C ARG A 116 -14.63 13.77 -7.81
N PRO A 117 -14.79 14.58 -6.76
CA PRO A 117 -15.91 14.42 -5.86
C PRO A 117 -17.26 14.57 -6.55
N GLN A 118 -18.25 13.87 -6.01
CA GLN A 118 -19.64 14.03 -6.42
C GLN A 118 -20.28 15.18 -5.64
N GLY A 119 -20.52 16.30 -6.32
CA GLY A 119 -21.19 17.44 -5.72
C GLY A 119 -20.31 18.21 -4.74
N ASP A 120 -20.79 18.33 -3.50
CA ASP A 120 -20.08 19.06 -2.44
C ASP A 120 -19.00 18.20 -1.79
N ALA A 121 -17.86 18.84 -1.55
CA ALA A 121 -16.69 18.26 -0.91
C ALA A 121 -15.90 19.40 -0.26
N PHE A 122 -14.97 19.03 0.62
CA PHE A 122 -14.15 20.00 1.31
C PHE A 122 -13.30 20.82 0.32
N LEU A 123 -13.24 22.13 0.56
CA LEU A 123 -12.47 23.07 -0.26
C LEU A 123 -11.51 23.85 0.62
N ARG A 124 -10.25 23.88 0.21
CA ARG A 124 -9.18 24.68 0.78
C ARG A 124 -8.22 25.09 -0.32
N ASP A 125 -7.52 26.21 -0.18
CA ASP A 125 -6.48 26.57 -1.13
C ASP A 125 -5.28 25.61 -1.07
N SER A 126 -4.65 25.39 -2.22
CA SER A 126 -3.40 24.65 -2.34
C SER A 126 -2.23 25.58 -2.66
N LYS A 127 -1.08 25.35 -2.02
CA LYS A 127 0.16 26.10 -2.30
C LYS A 127 0.85 25.68 -3.60
N TYR A 128 0.47 24.53 -4.17
CA TYR A 128 1.21 23.93 -5.28
C TYR A 128 0.35 23.56 -6.47
N ASN A 129 -0.93 23.20 -6.31
CA ASN A 129 -1.72 22.63 -7.41
C ASN A 129 -1.80 23.52 -8.65
N ALA A 130 -2.06 24.82 -8.48
CA ALA A 130 -2.16 25.75 -9.62
C ALA A 130 -0.85 25.86 -10.39
N GLN A 131 0.28 25.93 -9.67
CA GLN A 131 1.59 26.02 -10.30
C GLN A 131 2.00 24.70 -10.96
N ILE A 132 1.71 23.56 -10.33
CA ILE A 132 1.98 22.24 -10.94
C ILE A 132 1.15 22.06 -12.21
N ALA A 133 -0.14 22.41 -12.19
CA ALA A 133 -0.99 22.36 -13.38
C ALA A 133 -0.50 23.31 -14.49
N ALA A 134 0.11 24.45 -14.14
CA ALA A 134 0.65 25.38 -15.13
C ALA A 134 2.01 24.95 -15.71
N GLU A 135 2.89 24.37 -14.91
CA GLU A 135 4.28 24.09 -15.29
C GLU A 135 4.49 22.69 -15.90
N PHE A 136 3.62 21.72 -15.59
CA PHE A 136 3.84 20.32 -15.94
C PHE A 136 2.77 19.79 -16.91
N PRO A 137 3.15 18.99 -17.92
CA PRO A 137 2.19 18.33 -18.79
C PRO A 137 1.22 17.45 -17.98
N HIS A 138 -0.05 17.45 -18.38
CA HIS A 138 -1.10 16.61 -17.82
C HIS A 138 -2.15 16.28 -18.89
N ARG A 139 -2.97 15.25 -18.67
CA ARG A 139 -3.99 14.81 -19.65
C ARG A 139 -5.33 15.54 -19.51
N LEU A 140 -5.71 15.96 -18.31
CA LEU A 140 -7.00 16.63 -18.08
C LEU A 140 -6.91 18.11 -18.47
N SER A 141 -7.87 18.64 -19.23
CA SER A 141 -7.92 20.08 -19.51
C SER A 141 -8.63 20.84 -18.38
N SER A 142 -9.62 20.19 -17.75
CA SER A 142 -10.34 20.71 -16.60
C SER A 142 -10.69 19.58 -15.62
N ALA A 143 -10.93 19.91 -14.35
CA ALA A 143 -11.45 18.94 -13.39
C ALA A 143 -12.80 18.35 -13.81
N ARG A 144 -13.60 19.08 -14.61
CA ARG A 144 -14.92 18.62 -15.07
C ARG A 144 -14.82 17.51 -16.11
N ASP A 145 -13.67 17.33 -16.73
CA ASP A 145 -13.41 16.28 -17.72
C ASP A 145 -13.26 14.91 -17.03
N ALA A 146 -13.02 14.89 -15.71
CA ALA A 146 -12.98 13.68 -14.91
C ALA A 146 -14.41 13.20 -14.54
N PRO A 147 -14.69 11.88 -14.58
CA PRO A 147 -15.91 11.31 -14.02
C PRO A 147 -15.98 11.55 -12.51
N THR A 148 -17.14 11.31 -11.89
CA THR A 148 -17.20 11.32 -10.42
C THR A 148 -16.43 10.11 -9.87
N ALA A 149 -15.81 10.27 -8.70
CA ALA A 149 -15.06 9.22 -8.04
C ALA A 149 -15.95 8.01 -7.71
N PRO A 150 -17.20 8.17 -7.19
CA PRO A 150 -18.11 7.03 -7.01
C PRO A 150 -18.40 6.26 -8.31
N GLU A 151 -18.67 6.95 -9.42
CA GLU A 151 -18.89 6.30 -10.73
C GLU A 151 -17.64 5.53 -11.18
N LEU A 152 -16.47 6.17 -11.09
CA LEU A 152 -15.20 5.54 -11.44
C LEU A 152 -14.90 4.31 -10.57
N TYR A 153 -15.11 4.41 -9.26
CA TYR A 153 -14.87 3.30 -8.33
C TYR A 153 -15.78 2.13 -8.62
N ARG A 154 -17.07 2.37 -8.92
CA ARG A 154 -17.97 1.29 -9.38
C ARG A 154 -17.48 0.62 -10.66
N GLN A 155 -17.11 1.41 -11.67
CA GLN A 155 -16.59 0.88 -12.93
C GLN A 155 -15.37 -0.03 -12.72
N VAL A 156 -14.44 0.39 -11.85
CA VAL A 156 -13.20 -0.34 -11.58
C VAL A 156 -13.46 -1.59 -10.73
N LEU A 157 -14.24 -1.46 -9.66
CA LEU A 157 -14.58 -2.57 -8.75
C LEU A 157 -15.38 -3.65 -9.49
N ALA A 158 -16.32 -3.28 -10.34
CA ALA A 158 -17.14 -4.23 -11.11
C ALA A 158 -16.30 -5.20 -11.95
N ARG A 159 -15.16 -4.74 -12.47
CA ARG A 159 -14.22 -5.52 -13.31
C ARG A 159 -13.16 -6.27 -12.51
N ALA A 160 -12.99 -5.93 -11.23
CA ALA A 160 -11.99 -6.57 -10.39
C ALA A 160 -12.43 -7.97 -9.95
N PRO A 161 -11.49 -8.90 -9.71
CA PRO A 161 -11.79 -10.14 -9.00
C PRO A 161 -12.39 -9.87 -7.62
N ASP A 162 -13.24 -10.77 -7.14
CA ASP A 162 -13.83 -10.66 -5.81
C ASP A 162 -12.76 -10.68 -4.72
N HIS A 163 -12.98 -9.93 -3.64
CA HIS A 163 -12.09 -9.82 -2.48
C HIS A 163 -10.61 -9.55 -2.82
N SER A 164 -10.34 -8.76 -3.87
CA SER A 164 -8.98 -8.52 -4.35
C SER A 164 -8.49 -7.09 -4.13
N VAL A 165 -9.38 -6.10 -4.23
CA VAL A 165 -8.99 -4.68 -4.28
C VAL A 165 -8.67 -4.15 -2.89
N VAL A 166 -7.55 -3.44 -2.76
CA VAL A 166 -7.25 -2.62 -1.58
C VAL A 166 -7.61 -1.18 -1.90
N MET A 167 -8.47 -0.58 -1.08
CA MET A 167 -8.76 0.85 -1.17
C MET A 167 -7.88 1.60 -0.18
N ILE A 168 -7.31 2.72 -0.60
CA ILE A 168 -6.48 3.58 0.24
C ILE A 168 -7.12 4.96 0.24
N SER A 169 -7.43 5.52 1.40
CA SER A 169 -7.84 6.92 1.53
C SER A 169 -6.79 7.69 2.31
N VAL A 170 -6.39 8.84 1.76
CA VAL A 170 -5.48 9.79 2.39
C VAL A 170 -6.03 11.21 2.41
N GLY A 171 -7.31 11.38 2.05
CA GLY A 171 -8.05 12.64 2.12
C GLY A 171 -9.38 12.48 2.86
N GLN A 172 -10.28 13.45 2.68
CA GLN A 172 -11.62 13.39 3.25
C GLN A 172 -12.42 12.19 2.69
N LEU A 173 -13.33 11.65 3.51
CA LEU A 173 -14.01 10.38 3.22
C LEU A 173 -15.31 10.53 2.42
N THR A 174 -15.55 11.71 1.84
CA THR A 174 -16.74 12.05 1.03
C THR A 174 -16.95 11.06 -0.12
N ASN A 175 -15.89 10.72 -0.88
CA ASN A 175 -15.96 9.77 -1.98
C ASN A 175 -16.31 8.33 -1.51
N PHE A 176 -15.85 7.95 -0.32
CA PHE A 176 -16.13 6.63 0.26
C PHE A 176 -17.58 6.53 0.73
N ARG A 177 -18.10 7.58 1.40
CA ARG A 177 -19.53 7.71 1.71
C ARG A 177 -20.37 7.62 0.44
N ASP A 178 -20.02 8.42 -0.57
CA ASP A 178 -20.82 8.52 -1.79
C ASP A 178 -20.81 7.21 -2.59
N LEU A 179 -19.69 6.46 -2.56
CA LEU A 179 -19.64 5.11 -3.12
C LEU A 179 -20.66 4.18 -2.44
N LEU A 180 -20.78 4.21 -1.12
CA LEU A 180 -21.76 3.41 -0.38
C LEU A 180 -23.22 3.82 -0.68
N TYR A 181 -23.46 5.04 -1.16
CA TYR A 181 -24.81 5.50 -1.53
C TYR A 181 -25.17 5.23 -2.99
N THR A 182 -24.26 4.66 -3.77
CA THR A 182 -24.56 4.34 -5.17
C THR A 182 -25.56 3.18 -5.30
N LEU A 183 -26.43 3.31 -6.30
CA LEU A 183 -27.39 2.29 -6.71
C LEU A 183 -26.81 1.40 -7.82
N PRO A 184 -27.45 0.25 -8.13
CA PRO A 184 -27.15 -0.52 -9.34
C PRO A 184 -27.07 0.35 -10.59
N ASP A 185 -26.13 0.05 -11.47
CA ASP A 185 -25.88 0.82 -12.69
C ASP A 185 -25.44 -0.08 -13.85
N ARG A 186 -25.03 0.54 -14.96
CA ARG A 186 -24.52 -0.17 -16.14
C ARG A 186 -23.23 -0.97 -15.90
N HIS A 187 -22.51 -0.69 -14.80
CA HIS A 187 -21.24 -1.35 -14.48
C HIS A 187 -21.47 -2.58 -13.62
N SER A 188 -22.43 -2.54 -12.70
CA SER A 188 -22.76 -3.65 -11.80
C SER A 188 -24.23 -3.59 -11.36
N PRO A 189 -24.92 -4.75 -11.29
CA PRO A 189 -26.26 -4.84 -10.70
C PRO A 189 -26.26 -4.71 -9.17
N LEU A 190 -25.09 -4.63 -8.53
CA LEU A 190 -24.96 -4.50 -7.08
C LEU A 190 -25.07 -3.04 -6.63
N SER A 191 -25.67 -2.85 -5.44
CA SER A 191 -25.59 -1.58 -4.70
C SER A 191 -24.13 -1.25 -4.33
N GLY A 192 -23.86 0.00 -3.96
CA GLY A 192 -22.54 0.42 -3.47
C GLY A 192 -21.97 -0.49 -2.38
N PRO A 193 -22.70 -0.72 -1.27
CA PRO A 193 -22.24 -1.56 -0.18
C PRO A 193 -22.02 -3.01 -0.60
N ASP A 194 -22.91 -3.59 -1.41
CA ASP A 194 -22.76 -4.97 -1.90
C ASP A 194 -21.56 -5.11 -2.85
N LEU A 195 -21.32 -4.10 -3.70
CA LEU A 195 -20.18 -4.09 -4.60
C LEU A 195 -18.87 -3.99 -3.81
N VAL A 196 -18.80 -3.12 -2.81
CA VAL A 196 -17.64 -3.00 -1.92
C VAL A 196 -17.43 -4.32 -1.16
N ALA A 197 -18.47 -4.88 -0.55
CA ALA A 197 -18.40 -6.14 0.19
C ALA A 197 -17.86 -7.29 -0.69
N LYS A 198 -18.26 -7.33 -1.97
CA LYS A 198 -17.85 -8.36 -2.91
C LYS A 198 -16.42 -8.16 -3.45
N LYS A 199 -15.99 -6.92 -3.70
CA LYS A 199 -14.78 -6.63 -4.48
C LYS A 199 -13.59 -6.19 -3.64
N VAL A 200 -13.84 -5.50 -2.54
CA VAL A 200 -12.81 -4.93 -1.69
C VAL A 200 -12.37 -5.98 -0.66
N ARG A 201 -11.06 -6.09 -0.48
CA ARG A 201 -10.43 -6.95 0.53
C ARG A 201 -10.18 -6.18 1.82
N LEU A 202 -9.72 -4.95 1.69
CA LEU A 202 -9.24 -4.11 2.78
C LEU A 202 -9.34 -2.64 2.38
N TRP A 203 -9.74 -1.80 3.33
CA TRP A 203 -9.54 -0.36 3.26
C TRP A 203 -8.41 0.05 4.22
N VAL A 204 -7.38 0.72 3.71
CA VAL A 204 -6.35 1.39 4.51
C VAL A 204 -6.66 2.89 4.57
N CYS A 205 -6.98 3.40 5.75
CA CYS A 205 -7.40 4.79 5.95
C CYS A 205 -6.29 5.55 6.68
N MET A 206 -5.66 6.54 6.03
CA MET A 206 -4.96 7.58 6.78
C MET A 206 -6.03 8.46 7.41
N GLY A 207 -6.19 8.33 8.72
CA GLY A 207 -7.19 9.09 9.43
C GLY A 207 -7.34 8.69 10.89
N GLY A 208 -7.85 9.64 11.67
CA GLY A 208 -8.09 9.46 13.09
C GLY A 208 -6.83 9.51 13.95
N LYS A 209 -7.03 9.52 15.25
CA LYS A 209 -5.96 9.51 16.26
C LYS A 209 -6.30 8.49 17.32
N PHE A 210 -5.44 7.50 17.55
CA PHE A 210 -5.77 6.35 18.38
C PHE A 210 -5.07 6.42 19.75
N PRO A 211 -5.77 6.02 20.84
CA PRO A 211 -7.11 5.43 20.89
C PRO A 211 -8.27 6.45 20.87
N ARG A 212 -8.00 7.76 20.94
CA ARG A 212 -9.00 8.82 20.80
C ARG A 212 -8.36 10.11 20.29
N GLY A 213 -9.13 10.93 19.58
CA GLY A 213 -8.69 12.26 19.22
C GLY A 213 -9.49 12.88 18.08
N LYS A 214 -8.82 13.73 17.31
CA LYS A 214 -9.37 14.46 16.17
C LYS A 214 -8.25 14.65 15.16
N GLU A 215 -8.53 14.40 13.89
CA GLU A 215 -7.55 14.38 12.80
C GLU A 215 -8.23 14.90 11.52
N ALA A 216 -7.46 15.58 10.64
CA ALA A 216 -7.92 16.37 9.51
C ALA A 216 -8.84 15.63 8.53
N ASN A 217 -8.47 14.42 8.14
CA ASN A 217 -9.26 13.63 7.20
C ASN A 217 -10.62 13.20 7.76
N LEU A 218 -10.74 13.11 9.09
CA LEU A 218 -12.03 12.84 9.74
C LEU A 218 -12.82 14.08 10.14
N PHE A 219 -12.21 15.26 10.31
CA PHE A 219 -12.94 16.45 10.79
C PHE A 219 -13.41 17.43 9.72
N HIS A 220 -12.71 17.53 8.58
CA HIS A 220 -13.06 18.50 7.55
C HIS A 220 -14.40 18.18 6.86
N ASP A 221 -14.78 16.90 6.80
CA ASP A 221 -16.13 16.41 6.48
C ASP A 221 -16.53 15.31 7.48
N GLY A 222 -16.74 15.73 8.74
CA GLY A 222 -17.08 14.85 9.86
C GLY A 222 -18.30 13.94 9.63
N PRO A 223 -19.43 14.45 9.09
CA PRO A 223 -20.57 13.61 8.77
C PRO A 223 -20.24 12.53 7.73
N ALA A 224 -19.48 12.84 6.68
CA ALA A 224 -19.07 11.82 5.71
C ALA A 224 -18.12 10.78 6.31
N ALA A 225 -17.17 11.22 7.13
CA ALA A 225 -16.24 10.33 7.81
C ALA A 225 -16.95 9.37 8.76
N ALA A 226 -17.87 9.88 9.59
CA ALA A 226 -18.69 9.09 10.49
C ALA A 226 -19.50 8.04 9.73
N ASP A 227 -20.15 8.45 8.64
CA ASP A 227 -21.02 7.58 7.87
C ASP A 227 -20.25 6.50 7.09
N ALA A 228 -19.18 6.89 6.38
CA ALA A 228 -18.35 5.96 5.62
C ALA A 228 -17.72 4.89 6.51
N ILE A 229 -17.17 5.27 7.67
CA ILE A 229 -16.51 4.33 8.59
C ILE A 229 -17.53 3.43 9.29
N ALA A 230 -18.70 3.95 9.68
CA ALA A 230 -19.72 3.16 10.36
C ALA A 230 -20.35 2.08 9.46
N HIS A 231 -20.49 2.37 8.16
CA HIS A 231 -21.21 1.51 7.22
C HIS A 231 -20.31 0.71 6.27
N TRP A 232 -18.97 0.81 6.39
CA TRP A 232 -18.07 0.09 5.52
C TRP A 232 -18.16 -1.44 5.75
N PRO A 233 -18.34 -2.25 4.69
CA PRO A 233 -18.68 -3.67 4.87
C PRO A 233 -17.45 -4.59 5.09
N THR A 234 -16.25 -4.14 4.74
CA THR A 234 -15.00 -4.94 4.80
C THR A 234 -14.08 -4.48 5.95
N PRO A 235 -12.95 -5.16 6.22
CA PRO A 235 -11.98 -4.67 7.21
C PRO A 235 -11.42 -3.28 6.87
N ILE A 236 -11.13 -2.50 7.92
CA ILE A 236 -10.43 -1.21 7.85
C ILE A 236 -9.16 -1.29 8.70
N VAL A 237 -8.03 -0.83 8.15
CA VAL A 237 -6.81 -0.55 8.93
C VAL A 237 -6.53 0.94 8.89
N PHE A 238 -6.49 1.57 10.06
CA PHE A 238 -6.20 2.99 10.21
C PHE A 238 -4.70 3.25 10.38
N SER A 239 -4.15 4.13 9.55
CA SER A 239 -2.88 4.81 9.77
C SER A 239 -3.17 6.12 10.50
N GLY A 240 -3.06 6.09 11.84
CA GLY A 240 -3.44 7.22 12.69
C GLY A 240 -2.44 8.37 12.67
N PHE A 241 -2.87 9.54 13.12
CA PHE A 241 -2.06 10.75 13.25
C PHE A 241 -0.71 10.50 13.96
N GLU A 242 -0.72 9.70 15.03
CA GLU A 242 0.44 9.38 15.86
C GLU A 242 1.55 8.61 15.12
N ILE A 243 1.23 8.01 13.96
CA ILE A 243 2.20 7.33 13.11
C ILE A 243 2.95 8.36 12.25
N GLY A 244 2.23 9.06 11.38
CA GLY A 244 2.84 9.96 10.39
C GLY A 244 3.56 11.16 11.00
N VAL A 245 3.08 11.68 12.14
CA VAL A 245 3.69 12.85 12.81
C VAL A 245 5.11 12.57 13.33
N ARG A 246 5.47 11.29 13.50
CA ARG A 246 6.81 10.90 13.98
C ARG A 246 7.80 10.65 12.84
N ILE A 247 7.32 10.53 11.60
CA ILE A 247 8.10 10.13 10.45
C ILE A 247 8.25 11.35 9.53
N LYS A 248 9.46 11.92 9.48
CA LYS A 248 9.75 13.09 8.64
C LYS A 248 10.54 12.68 7.40
N THR A 249 10.04 13.04 6.22
CA THR A 249 10.64 12.72 4.92
C THR A 249 10.59 13.91 3.98
N GLY A 250 11.19 13.80 2.79
CA GLY A 250 11.14 14.86 1.79
C GLY A 250 12.35 15.82 1.84
N GLY A 251 13.22 15.69 2.83
CA GLY A 251 14.41 16.52 2.98
C GLY A 251 15.43 16.36 1.85
N LYS A 252 15.36 15.24 1.11
CA LYS A 252 16.21 14.99 -0.05
C LYS A 252 15.55 15.32 -1.40
N LEU A 253 14.29 15.74 -1.43
CA LEU A 253 13.57 15.97 -2.70
C LEU A 253 14.18 17.09 -3.55
N ALA A 254 14.88 18.05 -2.94
CA ALA A 254 15.63 19.09 -3.65
C ALA A 254 16.74 18.51 -4.57
N SER A 255 17.17 17.26 -4.34
CA SER A 255 18.15 16.57 -5.20
C SER A 255 17.54 15.98 -6.48
N LEU A 256 16.22 15.85 -6.57
CA LEU A 256 15.57 15.35 -7.78
C LEU A 256 15.73 16.33 -8.94
N PRO A 257 15.60 15.89 -10.21
CA PRO A 257 15.61 16.78 -11.36
C PRO A 257 14.59 17.91 -11.23
N LYS A 258 14.91 19.11 -11.76
CA LYS A 258 13.99 20.27 -11.75
C LYS A 258 12.64 20.00 -12.43
N ARG A 259 12.62 19.04 -13.38
CA ARG A 259 11.41 18.56 -14.05
C ARG A 259 10.55 17.61 -13.21
N SER A 260 10.89 17.36 -11.95
CA SER A 260 10.10 16.53 -11.04
C SER A 260 8.97 17.36 -10.42
N PRO A 261 7.69 17.07 -10.72
CA PRO A 261 6.57 17.72 -10.05
C PRO A 261 6.54 17.43 -8.55
N VAL A 262 7.06 16.28 -8.10
CA VAL A 262 7.20 15.95 -6.67
C VAL A 262 8.13 16.94 -5.97
N ARG A 263 9.31 17.18 -6.55
CA ARG A 263 10.25 18.18 -6.03
C ARG A 263 9.60 19.56 -6.02
N ARG A 264 8.98 19.95 -7.14
CA ARG A 264 8.42 21.28 -7.29
C ARG A 264 7.28 21.56 -6.31
N ALA A 265 6.42 20.58 -6.05
CA ALA A 265 5.35 20.71 -5.06
C ALA A 265 5.91 20.94 -3.64
N TYR A 266 6.93 20.19 -3.24
CA TYR A 266 7.59 20.38 -1.94
C TYR A 266 8.35 21.72 -1.85
N GLU A 267 9.00 22.16 -2.93
CA GLU A 267 9.61 23.51 -3.00
C GLU A 267 8.57 24.60 -2.77
N LEU A 268 7.41 24.51 -3.44
CA LEU A 268 6.31 25.47 -3.31
C LEU A 268 5.64 25.43 -1.93
N TYR A 269 5.49 24.24 -1.35
CA TYR A 269 4.78 24.08 -0.08
C TYR A 269 5.58 24.54 1.14
N ASN A 270 6.85 24.11 1.24
CA ASN A 270 7.68 24.34 2.42
C ASN A 270 9.17 24.62 2.12
N GLY A 271 9.56 24.76 0.84
CA GLY A 271 10.95 24.92 0.43
C GLY A 271 11.74 23.61 0.40
N ALA A 272 11.08 22.47 0.13
CA ALA A 272 11.66 21.13 0.14
C ALA A 272 12.34 20.74 1.46
N ARG A 273 11.77 21.20 2.58
CA ARG A 273 12.19 20.81 3.92
C ARG A 273 11.53 19.49 4.33
N PRO A 274 12.14 18.70 5.24
CA PRO A 274 11.50 17.52 5.79
C PRO A 274 10.11 17.85 6.35
N HIS A 275 9.13 17.03 5.98
CA HIS A 275 7.73 17.17 6.38
C HIS A 275 7.21 15.84 6.94
N PHE A 276 6.11 15.89 7.69
CA PHE A 276 5.49 14.69 8.25
C PHE A 276 4.97 13.77 7.14
N SER A 277 4.90 12.48 7.42
CA SER A 277 4.57 11.46 6.42
C SER A 277 3.30 10.72 6.82
N TRP A 278 2.13 11.37 6.79
CA TRP A 278 0.88 10.72 7.17
C TRP A 278 0.37 9.82 6.05
N ASP A 279 0.30 10.36 4.84
CA ASP A 279 -0.28 9.66 3.70
C ASP A 279 0.61 8.52 3.20
N GLN A 280 1.92 8.74 3.21
CA GLN A 280 2.92 7.77 2.78
C GLN A 280 2.89 6.51 3.67
N THR A 281 2.57 6.65 4.95
CA THR A 281 2.52 5.48 5.85
C THR A 281 1.32 4.58 5.54
N ALA A 282 0.18 5.15 5.15
CA ALA A 282 -0.96 4.37 4.67
C ALA A 282 -0.63 3.65 3.35
N VAL A 283 0.00 4.34 2.39
CA VAL A 283 0.42 3.73 1.12
C VAL A 283 1.43 2.60 1.33
N LEU A 284 2.44 2.81 2.17
CA LEU A 284 3.47 1.81 2.45
C LEU A 284 2.86 0.56 3.10
N TYR A 285 1.97 0.73 4.08
CA TYR A 285 1.29 -0.39 4.72
C TYR A 285 0.40 -1.16 3.75
N ALA A 286 -0.36 -0.47 2.89
CA ALA A 286 -1.24 -1.11 1.91
C ALA A 286 -0.48 -2.02 0.93
N ALA A 287 0.73 -1.62 0.53
CA ALA A 287 1.60 -2.41 -0.33
C ALA A 287 2.36 -3.51 0.44
N ARG A 288 2.76 -3.24 1.68
CA ARG A 288 3.61 -4.11 2.50
C ARG A 288 3.02 -4.35 3.90
N PRO A 289 1.86 -5.02 4.00
CA PRO A 289 1.15 -5.18 5.28
C PRO A 289 1.93 -6.05 6.29
N ASN A 290 2.86 -6.88 5.80
CA ASN A 290 3.73 -7.73 6.61
C ASN A 290 5.12 -7.11 6.89
N SER A 291 5.31 -5.82 6.58
CA SER A 291 6.56 -5.13 6.91
C SER A 291 6.74 -4.98 8.43
N GLN A 292 7.99 -4.93 8.89
CA GLN A 292 8.29 -4.83 10.32
C GLN A 292 7.98 -3.45 10.93
N HIS A 293 7.59 -2.47 10.12
CA HIS A 293 7.39 -1.09 10.59
C HIS A 293 6.26 -0.94 11.61
N TRP A 294 5.19 -1.73 11.43
CA TRP A 294 3.98 -1.65 12.23
C TRP A 294 3.42 -3.02 12.53
N ARG A 295 2.72 -3.12 13.66
CA ARG A 295 1.74 -4.18 13.90
C ARG A 295 0.34 -3.58 13.95
N CYS A 296 -0.68 -4.40 13.77
CA CYS A 296 -2.05 -3.99 14.03
C CYS A 296 -2.37 -4.03 15.54
N SER A 297 -3.32 -3.20 15.96
CA SER A 297 -4.00 -3.32 17.25
C SER A 297 -4.75 -4.66 17.38
N GLU A 298 -5.28 -4.93 18.57
CA GLU A 298 -6.35 -5.92 18.73
C GLU A 298 -7.63 -5.50 17.96
N PRO A 299 -8.57 -6.44 17.72
CA PRO A 299 -9.84 -6.13 17.09
C PRO A 299 -10.67 -5.05 17.79
N GLY A 300 -11.35 -4.23 16.99
CA GLY A 300 -12.26 -3.22 17.50
C GLY A 300 -13.02 -2.47 16.42
N ILE A 301 -13.62 -1.37 16.85
CA ILE A 301 -14.36 -0.42 16.03
C ILE A 301 -13.81 0.98 16.32
N CYS A 302 -13.55 1.73 15.25
CA CYS A 302 -13.32 3.17 15.32
C CYS A 302 -14.68 3.86 15.21
N HIS A 303 -15.19 4.39 16.32
CA HIS A 303 -16.38 5.22 16.31
C HIS A 303 -15.98 6.65 16.01
N VAL A 304 -16.55 7.25 14.97
CA VAL A 304 -16.31 8.63 14.56
C VAL A 304 -17.58 9.42 14.77
N PHE A 305 -17.47 10.53 15.48
CA PHE A 305 -18.58 11.44 15.73
C PHE A 305 -18.74 12.42 14.56
N PRO A 306 -19.93 13.00 14.34
CA PRO A 306 -20.15 13.97 13.25
C PRO A 306 -19.25 15.21 13.28
N ASP A 307 -18.62 15.52 14.42
CA ASP A 307 -17.64 16.62 14.54
C ASP A 307 -16.21 16.22 14.15
N GLY A 308 -16.01 14.96 13.73
CA GLY A 308 -14.74 14.38 13.31
C GLY A 308 -13.84 13.88 14.44
N THR A 309 -14.29 13.93 15.69
CA THR A 309 -13.58 13.24 16.77
C THR A 309 -13.77 11.72 16.63
N ASN A 310 -12.76 10.95 17.04
CA ASN A 310 -12.81 9.49 17.00
C ASN A 310 -12.51 8.88 18.38
N GLN A 311 -13.10 7.71 18.63
CA GLN A 311 -12.85 6.87 19.79
C GLN A 311 -12.70 5.40 19.38
N TRP A 312 -11.69 4.73 19.91
CA TRP A 312 -11.52 3.29 19.78
C TRP A 312 -12.40 2.53 20.78
N ILE A 313 -13.13 1.54 20.28
CA ILE A 313 -13.95 0.63 21.06
C ILE A 313 -13.46 -0.79 20.79
N ALA A 314 -12.83 -1.43 21.78
CA ALA A 314 -12.40 -2.82 21.67
C ALA A 314 -13.61 -3.74 21.47
N ARG A 315 -13.54 -4.63 20.47
CA ARG A 315 -14.58 -5.61 20.14
C ARG A 315 -13.93 -6.77 19.39
N GLU A 316 -14.06 -7.98 19.93
CA GLU A 316 -13.42 -9.19 19.37
C GLU A 316 -13.86 -9.49 17.93
N ASP A 317 -15.13 -9.23 17.61
CA ASP A 317 -15.72 -9.37 16.28
C ASP A 317 -15.57 -8.11 15.40
N GLY A 318 -14.88 -7.08 15.92
CA GLY A 318 -14.65 -5.81 15.25
C GLY A 318 -13.80 -5.97 13.99
N LYS A 319 -14.23 -5.33 12.90
CA LYS A 319 -13.53 -5.35 11.60
C LYS A 319 -12.42 -4.31 11.47
N HIS A 320 -12.25 -3.42 12.45
CA HIS A 320 -11.27 -2.33 12.36
C HIS A 320 -10.00 -2.71 13.10
N ARG A 321 -8.87 -2.17 12.66
CA ARG A 321 -7.58 -2.16 13.36
C ARG A 321 -6.93 -0.80 13.17
N TYR A 322 -6.03 -0.39 14.05
CA TYR A 322 -5.12 0.73 13.79
C TYR A 322 -3.67 0.29 13.90
N LEU A 323 -2.77 1.00 13.21
CA LEU A 323 -1.35 0.70 13.21
C LEU A 323 -0.69 1.13 14.52
N ILE A 324 0.24 0.31 14.99
CA ILE A 324 1.10 0.59 16.15
C ILE A 324 2.54 0.47 15.67
N GLN A 325 3.32 1.55 15.84
CA GLN A 325 4.73 1.61 15.47
C GLN A 325 5.54 0.48 16.15
N GLN A 326 6.40 -0.19 15.39
CA GLN A 326 7.28 -1.27 15.86
C GLN A 326 8.77 -0.95 15.64
N THR A 327 9.13 -0.28 14.53
CA THR A 327 10.50 0.18 14.30
C THR A 327 10.71 1.62 14.75
N GLU A 328 11.97 2.05 14.90
CA GLU A 328 12.28 3.46 15.06
C GLU A 328 11.72 4.28 13.87
N PRO A 329 11.08 5.44 14.10
CA PRO A 329 10.51 6.25 13.03
C PRO A 329 11.51 6.63 11.94
N ALA A 330 12.79 6.78 12.29
CA ALA A 330 13.86 7.08 11.34
C ALA A 330 14.10 5.95 10.32
N GLU A 331 13.91 4.68 10.70
CA GLU A 331 14.05 3.55 9.75
C GLU A 331 12.88 3.49 8.76
N THR A 332 11.67 3.77 9.23
CA THR A 332 10.51 3.94 8.35
C THR A 332 10.69 5.15 7.44
N ALA A 333 11.22 6.26 7.97
CA ALA A 333 11.51 7.47 7.18
C ALA A 333 12.50 7.20 6.05
N LYS A 334 13.58 6.44 6.30
CA LYS A 334 14.54 6.03 5.24
C LYS A 334 13.86 5.26 4.12
N THR A 335 12.96 4.33 4.48
CA THR A 335 12.23 3.51 3.52
C THR A 335 11.30 4.37 2.66
N ILE A 336 10.51 5.24 3.29
CA ILE A 336 9.59 6.14 2.59
C ILE A 336 10.36 7.15 1.74
N GLU A 337 11.41 7.79 2.27
CA GLU A 337 12.20 8.77 1.51
C GLU A 337 12.88 8.12 0.29
N SER A 338 13.37 6.88 0.41
CA SER A 338 13.89 6.13 -0.74
C SER A 338 12.84 5.93 -1.84
N LEU A 339 11.59 5.65 -1.46
CA LEU A 339 10.48 5.52 -2.41
C LEU A 339 10.09 6.88 -3.02
N MET A 340 10.06 7.95 -2.23
CA MET A 340 9.77 9.30 -2.72
C MET A 340 10.83 9.84 -3.68
N LEU A 341 12.08 9.40 -3.56
CA LEU A 341 13.17 9.77 -4.45
C LEU A 341 13.15 9.00 -5.78
N HIS A 342 12.22 8.06 -5.95
CA HIS A 342 12.09 7.28 -7.17
C HIS A 342 11.92 8.17 -8.41
N GLN A 343 12.55 7.76 -9.50
CA GLN A 343 12.40 8.38 -10.81
C GLN A 343 11.89 7.32 -11.78
N PRO A 344 10.94 7.66 -12.67
CA PRO A 344 10.47 6.70 -13.67
C PRO A 344 11.67 6.22 -14.50
N ALA A 345 11.77 4.91 -14.72
CA ALA A 345 12.83 4.31 -15.55
C ALA A 345 12.92 5.04 -16.90
N GLN A 346 14.10 5.21 -17.51
CA GLN A 346 14.18 5.76 -18.87
C GLN A 346 13.55 4.79 -19.89
N PRO A 347 13.02 5.27 -21.03
CA PRO A 347 12.33 4.41 -22.00
C PRO A 347 13.24 3.33 -22.55
#